data_AF-A0A352PVB8-F1
#
_entry.id   AF-A0A352PVB8-F1
#
_cell.length_a   1.000
_cell.length_b   1.000
_cell.length_c   1.000
_cell.angle_alpha   90.00
_cell.angle_beta   90.00
_cell.angle_gamma   90.00
#
_symmetry.space_group_name_H-M   'P 1'
#
loop_
_entity.id
_entity.type
_entity.pdbx_description
1 polymer ?
#
loop_
_entity_poly.entity_id
_entity_poly.type
_entity_poly.pdbx_seq_one_letter_code
_entity_poly.pdbx_strand_id
1 'polypeptide(L)'
;MTTLQHPLLAYTVAHFQEIARQNRFPENNKIPHDSDHCLICHPELLPMEPFAIYLEVVTQSVKVRRPAWDKQLVDAINSDRELLGLPPDVSLLGLQTNAPADLTALSDWLRDAINTGLELLAIHSATSMEFCLDDAATSALQDLVADKVEEIVRHQMGRETLR
;
A
#
# COMPACT_ATOMS: atom_id res chain seq x y z
N MET A 1 -6.59 -11.75 -18.50
CA MET A 1 -7.43 -11.25 -17.40
C MET A 1 -6.54 -10.40 -16.52
N THR A 2 -6.88 -9.12 -16.32
CA THR A 2 -6.14 -8.26 -15.39
C THR A 2 -6.36 -8.79 -13.97
N THR A 3 -5.34 -8.78 -13.13
CA THR A 3 -5.29 -9.48 -11.82
C THR A 3 -6.44 -9.12 -10.88
N LEU A 4 -7.01 -7.92 -10.98
CA LEU A 4 -8.21 -7.47 -10.25
C LEU A 4 -9.54 -8.13 -10.69
N GLN A 5 -9.55 -8.96 -11.74
CA GLN A 5 -10.78 -9.60 -12.24
C GLN A 5 -11.20 -10.84 -11.44
N HIS A 6 -10.39 -11.32 -10.50
CA HIS A 6 -10.79 -12.46 -9.68
C HIS A 6 -11.75 -12.04 -8.55
N PRO A 7 -12.94 -12.65 -8.41
CA PRO A 7 -13.94 -12.27 -7.41
C PRO A 7 -13.41 -12.24 -5.97
N LEU A 8 -12.58 -13.21 -5.58
CA LEU A 8 -11.98 -13.26 -4.23
C LEU A 8 -11.03 -12.08 -3.96
N LEU A 9 -10.23 -11.69 -4.95
CA LEU A 9 -9.31 -10.56 -4.80
C LEU A 9 -10.08 -9.25 -4.78
N ALA A 10 -11.07 -9.09 -5.65
CA ALA A 10 -11.93 -7.92 -5.65
C ALA A 10 -12.67 -7.76 -4.32
N TYR A 11 -13.21 -8.84 -3.76
CA TYR A 11 -13.82 -8.86 -2.44
C TYR A 11 -12.84 -8.43 -1.33
N THR A 12 -11.66 -9.07 -1.29
CA THR A 12 -10.63 -8.79 -0.29
C THR A 12 -10.15 -7.34 -0.37
N VAL A 13 -9.84 -6.85 -1.57
CA VAL A 13 -9.46 -5.45 -1.81
C VAL A 13 -10.55 -4.49 -1.35
N ALA A 14 -11.82 -4.73 -1.72
CA ALA A 14 -12.92 -3.86 -1.35
C ALA A 14 -13.10 -3.80 0.18
N HIS A 15 -12.96 -4.93 0.87
CA HIS A 15 -13.01 -4.99 2.32
C HIS A 15 -11.94 -4.12 2.98
N PHE A 16 -10.67 -4.28 2.58
CA PHE A 16 -9.56 -3.52 3.17
C PHE A 16 -9.53 -2.05 2.77
N GLN A 17 -9.99 -1.71 1.55
CA GLN A 17 -10.21 -0.32 1.18
C GLN A 17 -11.22 0.34 2.13
N GLU A 18 -12.29 -0.35 2.52
CA GLU A 18 -13.26 0.20 3.46
C GLU A 18 -12.67 0.40 4.86
N ILE A 19 -11.88 -0.56 5.34
CA ILE A 19 -11.11 -0.41 6.58
C ILE A 19 -10.18 0.82 6.50
N ALA A 20 -9.51 1.01 5.37
CA ALA A 20 -8.62 2.15 5.14
C ALA A 20 -9.37 3.49 5.14
N ARG A 21 -10.56 3.59 4.53
CA ARG A 21 -11.42 4.80 4.57
C ARG A 21 -11.79 5.17 6.00
N GLN A 22 -12.05 4.18 6.84
CA GLN A 22 -12.41 4.38 8.25
C GLN A 22 -11.19 4.67 9.15
N ASN A 23 -9.97 4.63 8.60
CA ASN A 23 -8.71 4.75 9.36
C ASN A 23 -8.58 3.66 10.46
N ARG A 24 -9.11 2.46 10.20
CA ARG A 24 -9.13 1.33 11.15
C ARG A 24 -8.20 0.18 10.77
N PHE A 25 -7.21 0.44 9.90
CA PHE A 25 -6.27 -0.58 9.46
C PHE A 25 -5.53 -1.29 10.62
N PRO A 26 -5.13 -0.61 11.70
CA PRO A 26 -4.55 -1.28 12.88
C PRO A 26 -5.51 -2.24 13.62
N GLU A 27 -6.82 -2.12 13.38
CA GLU A 27 -7.87 -2.94 13.98
C GLU A 27 -8.45 -3.96 12.98
N ASN A 28 -7.78 -4.21 11.86
CA ASN A 28 -8.36 -4.97 10.75
C ASN A 28 -8.85 -6.37 11.14
N ASN A 29 -8.24 -7.01 12.14
CA ASN A 29 -8.62 -8.32 12.66
C ASN A 29 -9.92 -8.34 13.47
N LYS A 30 -10.44 -7.15 13.84
CA LYS A 30 -11.71 -6.99 14.58
C LYS A 30 -12.87 -6.63 13.66
N ILE A 31 -12.62 -6.41 12.37
CA ILE A 31 -13.65 -5.99 11.41
C ILE A 31 -14.30 -7.25 10.81
N PRO A 32 -15.61 -7.44 10.98
CA PRO A 32 -16.30 -8.61 10.44
C PRO A 32 -16.18 -8.70 8.92
N HIS A 33 -15.92 -9.91 8.44
CA HIS A 33 -15.87 -10.27 7.03
C HIS A 33 -16.13 -11.78 6.88
N ASP A 34 -16.44 -12.21 5.67
CA ASP A 34 -16.44 -13.62 5.29
C ASP A 34 -15.00 -14.13 5.18
N SER A 35 -14.53 -14.81 6.22
CA SER A 35 -13.16 -15.32 6.29
C SER A 35 -12.89 -16.38 5.23
N ASP A 36 -13.87 -17.21 4.86
CA ASP A 36 -13.73 -18.27 3.85
C ASP A 36 -13.46 -17.71 2.44
N HIS A 37 -13.70 -16.42 2.23
CA HIS A 37 -13.48 -15.71 0.96
C HIS A 37 -12.36 -14.66 1.03
N CYS A 38 -11.74 -14.46 2.20
CA CYS A 38 -10.70 -13.46 2.39
C CYS A 38 -9.32 -14.03 2.07
N LEU A 39 -8.63 -13.45 1.09
CA LEU A 39 -7.31 -13.93 0.67
C LEU A 39 -6.18 -13.55 1.64
N ILE A 40 -6.44 -12.68 2.61
CA ILE A 40 -5.51 -12.46 3.72
C ILE A 40 -5.62 -13.58 4.76
N CYS A 41 -6.80 -14.18 4.92
CA CYS A 41 -7.02 -15.35 5.76
C CYS A 41 -6.59 -16.64 5.06
N HIS A 42 -6.89 -16.75 3.76
CA HIS A 42 -6.67 -17.94 2.94
C HIS A 42 -6.02 -17.58 1.59
N PRO A 43 -4.73 -17.22 1.57
CA PRO A 43 -4.03 -16.87 0.32
C PRO A 43 -3.97 -18.03 -0.68
N GLU A 44 -4.07 -19.28 -0.22
CA GLU A 44 -4.07 -20.49 -1.03
C GLU A 44 -5.29 -20.65 -1.96
N LEU A 45 -6.36 -19.88 -1.74
CA LEU A 45 -7.56 -19.92 -2.59
C LEU A 45 -7.30 -19.39 -4.01
N LEU A 46 -6.15 -18.75 -4.23
CA LEU A 46 -5.69 -18.32 -5.54
C LEU A 46 -4.34 -18.94 -5.90
N PRO A 47 -4.15 -19.37 -7.17
CA PRO A 47 -2.83 -19.78 -7.67
C PRO A 47 -1.96 -18.55 -7.98
N MET A 48 -1.84 -17.65 -7.01
CA MET A 48 -1.00 -16.46 -7.05
C MET A 48 -0.03 -16.51 -5.87
N GLU A 49 1.14 -15.93 -6.04
CA GLU A 49 2.10 -15.80 -4.96
C GLU A 49 1.48 -14.93 -3.83
N PRO A 50 1.47 -15.41 -2.56
CA PRO A 50 0.79 -14.70 -1.46
C PRO A 50 1.28 -13.28 -1.20
N PHE A 51 2.59 -13.01 -1.29
CA PHE A 51 3.11 -11.65 -1.12
C PHE A 51 2.51 -10.69 -2.17
N ALA A 52 2.35 -11.11 -3.43
CA ALA A 52 1.69 -10.30 -4.46
C ALA A 52 0.22 -9.99 -4.14
N ILE A 53 -0.51 -10.93 -3.52
CA ILE A 53 -1.88 -10.69 -3.04
C ILE A 53 -1.88 -9.62 -1.95
N TYR A 54 -1.02 -9.76 -0.94
CA TYR A 54 -0.95 -8.85 0.19
C TYR A 54 -0.55 -7.45 -0.26
N LEU A 55 0.45 -7.38 -1.13
CA LEU A 55 0.94 -6.13 -1.69
C LEU A 55 -0.14 -5.42 -2.52
N GLU A 56 -0.95 -6.15 -3.28
CA GLU A 56 -2.11 -5.58 -3.99
C GLU A 56 -3.12 -4.97 -3.01
N VAL A 57 -3.50 -5.72 -1.96
CA VAL A 57 -4.45 -5.25 -0.94
C VAL A 57 -3.96 -3.98 -0.25
N VAL A 58 -2.67 -3.95 0.15
CA VAL A 58 -2.06 -2.76 0.76
C VAL A 58 -2.01 -1.59 -0.22
N THR A 59 -1.59 -1.83 -1.46
CA THR A 59 -1.51 -0.80 -2.52
C THR A 59 -2.85 -0.11 -2.73
N GLN A 60 -3.92 -0.89 -2.88
CA GLN A 60 -5.27 -0.35 -3.06
C GLN A 60 -5.78 0.39 -1.82
N SER A 61 -5.37 -0.04 -0.62
CA SER A 61 -5.71 0.61 0.64
C SER A 61 -4.99 1.97 0.80
N VAL A 62 -3.70 2.04 0.42
CA VAL A 62 -2.91 3.29 0.44
C VAL A 62 -3.52 4.33 -0.49
N LYS A 63 -3.88 3.93 -1.73
CA LYS A 63 -4.54 4.82 -2.70
C LYS A 63 -5.80 5.47 -2.14
N VAL A 64 -6.63 4.70 -1.45
CA VAL A 64 -7.86 5.20 -0.85
C VAL A 64 -7.59 6.16 0.32
N ARG A 65 -6.56 5.89 1.14
CA ARG A 65 -6.20 6.72 2.29
C ARG A 65 -5.48 8.03 1.90
N ARG A 66 -4.75 8.01 0.78
CA ARG A 66 -3.98 9.13 0.22
C ARG A 66 -4.19 9.19 -1.30
N PRO A 67 -5.33 9.72 -1.75
CA PRO A 67 -5.74 9.64 -3.15
C PRO A 67 -5.06 10.68 -4.06
N ALA A 68 -4.45 11.72 -3.50
CA ALA A 68 -3.90 12.82 -4.28
C ALA A 68 -2.67 13.43 -3.63
N TRP A 69 -1.89 14.14 -4.44
CA TRP A 69 -0.87 15.07 -3.95
C TRP A 69 -1.54 16.36 -3.48
N ASP A 70 -1.63 16.51 -2.16
CA ASP A 70 -2.18 17.69 -1.51
C ASP A 70 -1.29 18.11 -0.32
N LYS A 71 -1.72 19.16 0.37
CA LYS A 71 -1.00 19.65 1.55
C LYS A 71 -0.96 18.58 2.66
N GLN A 72 -1.99 17.76 2.82
CA GLN A 72 -2.06 16.78 3.90
C GLN A 72 -1.03 15.65 3.68
N LEU A 73 -0.82 15.22 2.43
CA LEU A 73 0.23 14.27 2.09
C LEU A 73 1.62 14.85 2.40
N VAL A 74 1.88 16.08 1.95
CA VAL A 74 3.17 16.75 2.18
C VAL A 74 3.43 16.95 3.68
N ASP A 75 2.42 17.38 4.43
CA ASP A 75 2.51 17.53 5.89
C ASP A 75 2.82 16.18 6.57
N ALA A 76 2.21 15.08 6.11
CA ALA A 76 2.47 13.74 6.65
C ALA A 76 3.92 13.29 6.37
N ILE A 77 4.39 13.43 5.13
CA ILE A 77 5.77 13.08 4.75
C ILE A 77 6.77 13.90 5.58
N ASN A 78 6.55 15.21 5.70
CA ASN A 78 7.44 16.08 6.46
C ASN A 78 7.41 15.80 7.97
N SER A 79 6.26 15.43 8.52
CA SER A 79 6.14 15.04 9.93
C SER A 79 6.97 13.77 10.21
N ASP A 80 6.87 12.77 9.34
CA ASP A 80 7.64 11.53 9.48
C ASP A 80 9.15 11.79 9.32
N ARG A 81 9.54 12.65 8.37
CA ARG A 81 10.93 13.08 8.21
C ARG A 81 11.47 13.78 9.46
N GLU A 82 10.70 14.69 10.06
CA GLU A 82 11.10 15.38 11.29
C GLU A 82 11.29 14.40 12.45
N LEU A 83 10.41 13.39 12.59
CA LEU A 83 10.56 12.32 13.58
C LEU A 83 11.84 11.50 13.38
N LEU A 84 12.28 11.34 12.14
CA LEU A 84 13.54 10.67 11.78
C LEU A 84 14.78 11.60 11.86
N GLY A 85 14.60 12.86 12.26
CA GLY A 85 15.68 13.86 12.31
C GLY A 85 16.14 14.36 10.93
N LEU A 86 15.33 14.16 9.89
CA LEU A 86 15.56 14.66 8.54
C LEU A 86 14.90 16.03 8.34
N PRO A 87 15.42 16.88 7.43
CA PRO A 87 14.78 18.15 7.10
C PRO A 87 13.35 17.96 6.55
N PRO A 88 12.34 18.72 7.04
CA PRO A 88 10.98 18.70 6.52
C PRO A 88 10.84 19.65 5.32
N ASP A 89 11.56 19.37 4.24
CA ASP A 89 11.71 20.23 3.06
C ASP A 89 10.89 19.80 1.84
N VAL A 90 10.10 18.73 1.95
CA VAL A 90 9.22 18.27 0.86
C VAL A 90 8.14 19.31 0.61
N SER A 91 7.87 19.60 -0.65
CA SER A 91 6.89 20.61 -1.04
C SER A 91 5.92 20.09 -2.11
N LEU A 92 4.70 20.60 -2.10
CA LEU A 92 3.73 20.25 -3.15
C LEU A 92 4.23 20.67 -4.54
N LEU A 93 4.89 21.83 -4.64
CA LEU A 93 5.46 22.32 -5.89
C LEU A 93 6.59 21.40 -6.39
N GLY A 94 7.46 20.94 -5.49
CA GLY A 94 8.54 20.02 -5.86
C GLY A 94 8.00 18.68 -6.36
N LEU A 95 6.98 18.11 -5.71
CA LEU A 95 6.28 16.93 -6.25
C LEU A 95 5.70 17.19 -7.65
N GLN A 96 4.95 18.29 -7.83
CA GLN A 96 4.32 18.64 -9.12
C GLN A 96 5.33 18.91 -10.24
N THR A 97 6.52 19.42 -9.91
CA THR A 97 7.60 19.69 -10.85
C THR A 97 8.56 18.51 -11.02
N ASN A 98 8.29 17.37 -10.38
CA ASN A 98 9.13 16.18 -10.36
C ASN A 98 10.55 16.47 -9.84
N ALA A 99 10.67 17.30 -8.81
CA ALA A 99 11.92 17.54 -8.12
C ALA A 99 12.46 16.21 -7.56
N PRO A 100 13.70 15.80 -7.90
CA PRO A 100 14.19 14.47 -7.52
C PRO A 100 14.17 14.19 -6.01
N ALA A 101 14.52 15.18 -5.18
CA ALA A 101 14.53 15.01 -3.72
C ALA A 101 13.13 14.74 -3.15
N ASP A 102 12.12 15.50 -3.59
CA ASP A 102 10.74 15.35 -3.15
C ASP A 102 10.15 14.01 -3.62
N LEU A 103 10.48 13.56 -4.84
CA LEU A 103 10.07 12.26 -5.35
C LEU A 103 10.72 11.10 -4.61
N THR A 104 12.01 11.21 -4.25
CA THR A 104 12.68 10.22 -3.39
C THR A 104 11.99 10.15 -2.03
N ALA A 105 11.75 11.30 -1.39
CA ALA A 105 11.08 11.33 -0.09
C ALA A 105 9.66 10.73 -0.13
N LEU A 106 8.90 11.00 -1.21
CA LEU A 106 7.60 10.37 -1.43
C LEU A 106 7.74 8.86 -1.63
N SER A 107 8.70 8.41 -2.43
CA SER A 107 8.95 6.99 -2.68
C SER A 107 9.28 6.24 -1.39
N ASP A 108 10.19 6.79 -0.56
CA ASP A 108 10.57 6.20 0.72
C ASP A 108 9.36 6.12 1.65
N TRP A 109 8.61 7.22 1.77
CA TRP A 109 7.38 7.25 2.57
C TRP A 109 6.33 6.22 2.12
N LEU A 110 6.17 6.03 0.81
CA LEU A 110 5.25 5.01 0.26
C LEU A 110 5.74 3.59 0.55
N ARG A 111 7.05 3.34 0.50
CA ARG A 111 7.63 2.04 0.88
C ARG A 111 7.37 1.74 2.35
N ASP A 112 7.54 2.72 3.24
CA ASP A 112 7.25 2.59 4.67
C ASP A 112 5.77 2.32 4.92
N ALA A 113 4.88 3.03 4.21
CA ALA A 113 3.45 2.82 4.28
C ALA A 113 3.04 1.41 3.80
N ILE A 114 3.69 0.91 2.74
CA ILE A 114 3.49 -0.47 2.27
C ILE A 114 3.97 -1.46 3.32
N ASN A 115 5.18 -1.30 3.86
CA ASN A 115 5.74 -2.21 4.86
C ASN A 115 4.85 -2.27 6.10
N THR A 116 4.44 -1.11 6.62
CA THR A 116 3.49 -1.02 7.74
C THR A 116 2.17 -1.71 7.40
N GLY A 117 1.67 -1.56 6.17
CA GLY A 117 0.47 -2.25 5.71
C GLY A 117 0.62 -3.76 5.77
N LEU A 118 1.75 -4.31 5.30
CA LEU A 118 2.05 -5.74 5.32
C LEU A 118 2.12 -6.29 6.76
N GLU A 119 2.82 -5.59 7.66
CA GLU A 119 2.91 -5.93 9.08
C GLU A 119 1.52 -5.96 9.74
N LEU A 120 0.66 -5.00 9.42
CA LEU A 120 -0.70 -4.95 9.94
C LEU A 120 -1.59 -6.05 9.35
N LEU A 121 -1.36 -6.51 8.12
CA LEU A 121 -2.08 -7.65 7.57
C LEU A 121 -1.64 -8.98 8.20
N ALA A 122 -0.39 -9.09 8.67
CA ALA A 122 0.12 -10.30 9.31
C ALA A 122 -0.68 -10.68 10.58
N ILE A 123 -1.25 -9.69 11.27
CA ILE A 123 -2.09 -9.90 12.46
C ILE A 123 -3.59 -10.06 12.16
N HIS A 124 -3.98 -10.09 10.88
CA HIS A 124 -5.39 -10.10 10.47
C HIS A 124 -6.12 -11.38 10.89
N SER A 125 -5.45 -12.53 10.77
CA SER A 125 -5.98 -13.84 11.17
C SER A 125 -4.86 -14.75 11.68
N ALA A 126 -5.23 -15.88 12.29
CA ALA A 126 -4.25 -16.87 12.77
C ALA A 126 -3.47 -17.56 11.64
N THR A 127 -3.98 -17.50 10.41
CA THR A 127 -3.38 -18.11 9.21
C THR A 127 -2.75 -17.07 8.28
N SER A 128 -2.80 -15.79 8.66
CA SER A 128 -2.16 -14.72 7.89
C SER A 128 -0.65 -14.88 7.89
N MET A 129 -0.05 -14.52 6.78
CA MET A 129 1.39 -14.62 6.57
C MET A 129 2.07 -13.31 6.95
N GLU A 130 3.26 -13.42 7.52
CA GLU A 130 4.12 -12.27 7.81
C GLU A 130 5.02 -11.99 6.62
N PHE A 131 5.02 -10.73 6.18
CA PHE A 131 5.90 -10.24 5.13
C PHE A 131 6.54 -8.93 5.56
N CYS A 132 7.83 -8.80 5.28
CA CYS A 132 8.62 -7.60 5.48
C CYS A 132 9.31 -7.22 4.17
N LEU A 133 9.34 -5.93 3.84
CA LEU A 133 10.03 -5.45 2.64
C LEU A 133 11.55 -5.63 2.74
N ASP A 134 12.12 -5.63 3.94
CA ASP A 134 13.56 -5.86 4.15
C ASP A 134 13.94 -7.34 3.94
N ASP A 135 13.00 -8.25 4.18
CA ASP A 135 13.17 -9.69 3.95
C ASP A 135 12.92 -10.11 2.49
N ALA A 136 12.41 -9.19 1.65
CA ALA A 136 12.23 -9.39 0.21
C ALA A 136 13.59 -9.36 -0.51
N ALA A 137 14.41 -10.38 -0.26
CA ALA A 137 15.80 -10.48 -0.68
C ALA A 137 16.01 -10.78 -2.18
N THR A 138 14.93 -10.97 -2.95
CA THR A 138 15.03 -11.29 -4.39
C THR A 138 14.73 -10.07 -5.25
N SER A 139 15.44 -9.92 -6.37
CA SER A 139 15.23 -8.82 -7.31
C SER A 139 13.78 -8.75 -7.81
N ALA A 140 13.14 -9.89 -8.04
CA ALA A 140 11.76 -9.96 -8.54
C ALA A 140 10.73 -9.36 -7.58
N LEU A 141 10.91 -9.53 -6.26
CA LEU A 141 10.01 -8.93 -5.26
C LEU A 141 10.27 -7.43 -5.11
N GLN A 142 11.54 -7.01 -5.22
CA GLN A 142 11.90 -5.59 -5.20
C GLN A 142 11.32 -4.85 -6.41
N ASP A 143 11.37 -5.46 -7.59
CA ASP A 143 10.75 -4.93 -8.81
C ASP A 143 9.23 -4.80 -8.63
N LEU A 144 8.58 -5.82 -8.04
CA LEU A 144 7.14 -5.78 -7.78
C LEU A 144 6.76 -4.64 -6.81
N VAL A 145 7.55 -4.40 -5.77
CA VAL A 145 7.33 -3.28 -4.84
C VAL A 145 7.52 -1.95 -5.55
N ALA A 146 8.56 -1.81 -6.36
CA ALA A 146 8.81 -0.59 -7.14
C ALA A 146 7.66 -0.30 -8.11
N ASP A 147 7.15 -1.32 -8.81
CA ASP A 147 5.98 -1.22 -9.68
C ASP A 147 4.74 -0.71 -8.92
N LYS A 148 4.55 -1.16 -7.68
CA LYS A 148 3.40 -0.78 -6.84
C LYS A 148 3.54 0.64 -6.30
N VAL A 149 4.75 1.07 -5.93
CA VAL A 149 5.03 2.47 -5.59
C VAL A 149 4.72 3.36 -6.80
N GLU A 150 5.18 3.01 -7.99
CA GLU A 150 4.88 3.78 -9.21
C GLU A 150 3.37 3.79 -9.52
N GLU A 151 2.68 2.68 -9.27
CA GLU A 151 1.22 2.59 -9.41
C GLU A 151 0.49 3.57 -8.47
N ILE A 152 0.93 3.70 -7.22
CA ILE A 152 0.36 4.65 -6.25
C ILE A 152 0.67 6.08 -6.68
N VAL A 153 1.91 6.37 -7.06
CA VAL A 153 2.32 7.70 -7.54
C VAL A 153 1.48 8.13 -8.73
N ARG A 154 1.32 7.27 -9.75
CA ARG A 154 0.49 7.59 -10.92
C ARG A 154 -0.97 7.82 -10.56
N HIS A 155 -1.53 7.03 -9.64
CA HIS A 155 -2.88 7.24 -9.12
C HIS A 155 -3.01 8.62 -8.46
N GLN A 156 -2.08 8.98 -7.57
CA GLN A 156 -2.09 10.25 -6.84
C GLN A 156 -1.92 11.48 -7.73
N MET A 157 -1.23 11.33 -8.87
CA MET A 157 -1.13 12.38 -9.90
C MET A 157 -2.40 12.53 -10.74
N GLY A 158 -3.42 11.69 -10.57
CA GLY A 158 -4.59 11.62 -11.44
C GLY A 158 -4.26 11.07 -12.84
N ARG A 159 -3.16 10.33 -12.98
CA ARG A 159 -2.67 9.74 -14.24
C ARG A 159 -2.99 8.25 -14.32
N GLU A 160 -4.23 7.87 -14.04
CA GLU A 160 -4.68 6.50 -14.28
C GLU A 160 -4.76 6.28 -15.80
N THR A 161 -3.79 5.55 -16.33
CA THR A 161 -3.96 4.97 -17.66
C THR A 161 -4.94 3.82 -17.49
N LEU A 162 -6.16 3.97 -18.01
CA LEU A 162 -7.08 2.86 -18.24
C LEU A 162 -6.29 1.78 -19.00
N ARG A 163 -5.89 0.71 -18.30
CA ARG A 163 -5.34 -0.50 -18.91
C ARG A 163 -6.46 -1.51 -19.08
#